data_AF-A0A6A3DQA5-F1
#
_entry.id   AF-A0A6A3DQA5-F1
#
_cell.length_a   1.000
_cell.length_b   1.000
_cell.length_c   1.000
_cell.angle_alpha   90.00
_cell.angle_beta   90.00
_cell.angle_gamma   90.00
#
_symmetry.space_group_name_H-M   'P 1'
#
loop_
_entity.id
_entity.type
_entity.pdbx_description
1 polymer ?
#
loop_
_entity_poly.entity_id
_entity_poly.type
_entity_poly.pdbx_seq_one_letter_code
_entity_poly.pdbx_strand_id
1 'polypeptide(L)'
;MSTSVTVRNNQIKRAALRLKHQGKKQRKKEHVLPEEWGQYSKTLVCTHGQPYHSRGKGRRKHEKVRRTECSARVNARVKARLDDSWVLRVKVSGSHNHDLNEHVWEEYWGNRTVKYASSQQDVEVLRKAGATAKGILQYLRERTGK
;
A
#
# COMPACT_ATOMS: atom_id res chain seq x y z
N MET A 1 -0.05 10.56 1.44
CA MET A 1 1.37 10.93 1.42
C MET A 1 2.08 10.15 2.50
N SER A 2 3.21 9.53 2.17
CA SER A 2 4.06 8.82 3.15
C SER A 2 5.21 9.72 3.55
N THR A 3 5.77 9.53 4.75
CA THR A 3 6.88 10.34 5.26
C THR A 3 7.92 9.41 5.86
N SER A 4 9.19 9.57 5.46
CA SER A 4 10.28 8.80 6.03
C SER A 4 10.61 9.26 7.44
N VAL A 5 11.22 8.37 8.23
CA VAL A 5 11.70 8.71 9.57
C VAL A 5 12.75 9.83 9.49
N THR A 6 13.71 9.74 8.58
CA THR A 6 14.75 10.76 8.39
C THR A 6 14.16 12.15 8.15
N VAL A 7 13.16 12.26 7.25
CA VAL A 7 12.49 13.55 6.97
C VAL A 7 11.80 14.07 8.22
N ARG A 8 11.06 13.24 8.96
CA ARG A 8 10.42 13.66 10.21
C ARG A 8 11.45 14.09 11.26
N ASN A 9 12.48 13.30 11.50
CA ASN A 9 13.51 13.60 12.49
C ASN A 9 14.20 14.94 12.17
N ASN A 10 14.48 15.20 10.90
CA ASN A 10 15.03 16.48 10.46
C ASN A 10 14.05 17.65 10.68
N GLN A 11 12.75 17.44 10.48
CA GLN A 11 11.73 18.44 10.81
C GLN A 11 11.69 18.76 12.30
N ILE A 12 11.78 17.75 13.17
CA ILE A 12 11.85 17.92 14.63
C ILE A 12 13.09 18.74 15.01
N LYS A 13 14.27 18.37 14.50
CA LYS A 13 15.53 19.10 14.73
C LYS A 13 15.42 20.57 14.31
N ARG A 14 14.90 20.83 13.10
CA ARG A 14 14.69 22.21 12.58
C ARG A 14 13.67 23.00 13.39
N ALA A 15 12.61 22.36 13.88
CA ALA A 15 11.63 23.02 14.75
C ALA A 15 12.24 23.39 16.10
N ALA A 16 13.02 22.50 16.71
CA ALA A 16 13.72 22.76 17.96
C ALA A 16 14.75 23.92 17.82
N LEU A 17 15.52 23.94 16.73
CA LEU A 17 16.45 25.05 16.43
C LEU A 17 15.72 26.39 16.31
N ARG A 18 14.60 26.44 15.57
CA ARG A 18 13.79 27.65 15.44
C ARG A 18 13.24 28.15 16.77
N LEU A 19 12.79 27.25 17.64
CA LEU A 19 12.32 27.62 18.98
C LEU A 19 13.46 28.19 19.84
N LYS A 20 14.65 27.57 19.78
CA LYS A 20 15.84 28.07 20.47
C LYS A 20 16.20 29.49 20.02
N HIS A 21 16.16 29.77 18.72
CA HIS A 21 16.41 31.12 18.18
C HIS A 21 15.39 32.15 18.66
N GLN A 22 14.15 31.74 18.95
CA GLN A 22 13.10 32.60 19.50
C GLN A 22 13.13 32.70 21.04
N GLY A 23 14.13 32.12 21.71
CA GLY A 23 14.20 32.06 23.18
C GLY A 23 13.12 31.18 23.81
N LYS A 24 12.44 30.33 23.03
CA LYS A 24 11.34 29.47 23.49
C LYS A 24 11.82 28.04 23.70
N LYS A 25 11.23 27.36 24.70
CA LYS A 25 11.42 25.92 24.93
C LYS A 25 10.32 25.10 24.26
N GLN A 26 10.64 23.89 23.86
CA GLN A 26 9.68 22.96 23.28
C GLN A 26 8.70 22.50 24.37
N ARG A 27 7.39 22.70 24.15
CA ARG A 27 6.34 22.33 25.12
C ARG A 27 6.17 20.82 25.31
N LYS A 28 6.56 20.00 24.32
CA LYS A 28 6.52 18.54 24.37
C LYS A 28 7.83 17.98 23.83
N LYS A 29 8.38 16.99 24.53
CA LYS A 29 9.52 16.20 24.04
C LYS A 29 9.03 15.36 22.86
N GLU A 30 9.44 15.72 21.65
CA GLU A 30 9.22 14.87 20.49
C GLU A 30 10.28 13.79 20.43
N HIS A 31 9.85 12.53 20.42
CA HIS A 31 10.74 11.38 20.31
C HIS A 31 11.24 11.21 18.88
N VAL A 32 12.57 11.22 18.75
CA VAL A 32 13.30 10.87 17.53
C VAL A 32 13.13 9.37 17.31
N LEU A 33 12.77 9.00 16.08
CA LEU A 33 12.60 7.59 15.73
C LEU A 33 13.91 7.02 15.19
N PRO A 34 14.17 5.72 15.37
CA PRO A 34 15.31 5.06 14.76
C PRO A 34 15.22 5.10 13.23
N GLU A 35 16.31 5.47 12.55
CA GLU A 35 16.29 5.71 11.09
C GLU A 35 16.09 4.41 10.30
N GLU A 36 16.49 3.27 10.86
CA GLU A 36 16.33 1.94 10.28
C GLU A 36 14.86 1.51 10.11
N TRP A 37 13.91 2.19 10.77
CA TRP A 37 12.47 1.92 10.58
C TRP A 37 11.96 2.39 9.22
N GLY A 38 12.72 3.26 8.52
CA GLY A 38 12.45 3.72 7.16
C GLY A 38 11.26 4.68 7.03
N GLN A 39 10.05 4.24 7.37
CA GLN A 39 8.81 5.03 7.23
C GLN A 39 8.21 5.41 8.58
N TYR A 40 7.98 6.71 8.79
CA TYR A 40 7.24 7.23 9.93
C TYR A 40 5.73 7.11 9.73
N SER A 41 5.27 7.43 8.53
CA SER A 41 3.86 7.38 8.16
C SER A 41 3.68 6.86 6.75
N LYS A 42 2.59 6.11 6.55
CA LYS A 42 2.18 5.61 5.24
C LYS A 42 0.70 5.87 5.05
N THR A 43 0.34 6.45 3.91
CA THR A 43 -1.06 6.53 3.49
C THR A 43 -1.32 5.48 2.43
N LEU A 44 -2.23 4.56 2.73
CA LEU A 44 -2.85 3.68 1.75
C LEU A 44 -4.08 4.40 1.18
N VAL A 45 -4.26 4.27 -0.12
CA VAL A 45 -5.40 4.83 -0.84
C VAL A 45 -6.09 3.69 -1.57
N CYS A 46 -7.39 3.83 -1.81
CA CYS A 46 -8.10 2.89 -2.65
C CYS A 46 -7.45 2.83 -4.06
N THR A 47 -7.40 1.64 -4.66
CA THR A 47 -7.00 1.41 -6.06
C THR A 47 -7.80 2.25 -7.05
N HIS A 48 -9.11 2.42 -6.80
CA HIS A 48 -9.99 3.29 -7.59
C HIS A 48 -9.83 4.79 -7.26
N GLY A 49 -9.07 5.14 -6.22
CA GLY A 49 -8.73 6.50 -5.81
C GLY A 49 -7.34 6.96 -6.26
N GLN A 50 -6.56 6.09 -6.90
CA GLN A 50 -5.24 6.44 -7.42
C GLN A 50 -5.37 7.25 -8.72
N PRO A 51 -4.64 8.38 -8.85
CA PRO A 51 -4.56 9.08 -10.13
C PRO A 51 -3.99 8.15 -11.20
N TYR A 52 -4.79 7.82 -12.21
CA TYR A 52 -4.32 7.04 -13.36
C TYR A 52 -3.86 7.97 -14.48
N HIS A 53 -2.58 7.90 -14.84
CA HIS A 53 -2.05 8.51 -16.05
C HIS A 53 -2.08 7.46 -17.16
N SER A 54 -2.85 7.71 -18.23
CA SER A 54 -2.86 6.79 -19.37
C SER A 54 -1.46 6.69 -19.97
N ARG A 55 -0.94 5.46 -20.08
CA ARG A 55 0.38 5.18 -20.68
C ARG A 55 0.31 4.91 -22.19
N GLY A 56 -0.88 4.98 -22.79
CA GLY A 56 -1.07 4.71 -24.23
C GLY A 56 -2.13 5.60 -24.87
N LYS A 57 -2.04 5.75 -26.19
CA LYS A 57 -3.03 6.44 -27.05
C LYS A 57 -4.22 5.54 -27.44
N GLY A 58 -4.31 4.34 -26.84
CA GLY A 58 -5.30 3.33 -27.21
C GLY A 58 -6.73 3.78 -26.91
N ARG A 59 -7.65 3.51 -27.85
CA ARG A 59 -9.07 3.91 -27.77
C ARG A 59 -9.91 3.07 -26.81
N ARG A 60 -9.36 2.00 -26.21
CA ARG A 60 -10.11 1.12 -25.31
C ARG A 60 -10.37 1.82 -23.98
N LYS A 61 -11.63 2.12 -23.68
CA LYS A 61 -12.07 2.65 -22.38
C LYS A 61 -12.15 1.51 -21.37
N HIS A 62 -11.19 1.43 -20.44
CA HIS A 62 -11.29 0.55 -19.27
C HIS A 62 -12.13 1.23 -18.16
N GLU A 63 -13.39 1.53 -18.49
CA GLU A 63 -14.30 2.34 -17.66
C GLU A 63 -14.64 1.65 -16.33
N LYS A 64 -14.88 0.33 -16.35
CA LYS A 64 -15.22 -0.46 -15.16
C LYS A 64 -14.07 -0.64 -14.15
N VAL A 65 -12.82 -0.44 -14.55
CA VAL A 65 -11.66 -0.92 -13.77
C VAL A 65 -10.91 0.20 -13.04
N ARG A 66 -10.95 1.47 -13.47
CA ARG A 66 -9.83 2.38 -13.12
C ARG A 66 -10.09 3.76 -12.56
N ARG A 67 -11.31 4.32 -12.51
CA ARG A 67 -11.50 5.66 -11.92
C ARG A 67 -12.93 5.87 -11.45
N THR A 68 -13.17 5.67 -10.16
CA THR A 68 -14.33 6.28 -9.48
C THR A 68 -13.92 7.52 -8.68
N GLU A 69 -12.63 7.88 -8.72
CA GLU A 69 -12.08 8.95 -7.88
C GLU A 69 -12.36 8.73 -6.40
N CYS A 70 -12.32 7.45 -6.00
CA CYS A 70 -12.62 7.01 -4.66
C CYS A 70 -11.79 7.78 -3.63
N SER A 71 -12.48 8.39 -2.66
CA SER A 71 -11.85 9.24 -1.65
C SER A 71 -11.30 8.46 -0.45
N ALA A 72 -11.57 7.15 -0.38
CA ALA A 72 -11.17 6.29 0.74
C ALA A 72 -9.65 6.20 0.90
N ARG A 73 -9.19 6.55 2.11
CA ARG A 73 -7.77 6.62 2.47
C ARG A 73 -7.58 6.18 3.92
N VAL A 74 -6.46 5.51 4.17
CA VAL A 74 -6.02 5.10 5.51
C VAL A 74 -4.61 5.62 5.72
N ASN A 75 -4.40 6.48 6.71
CA ASN A 75 -3.08 6.92 7.14
C ASN A 75 -2.69 6.21 8.43
N ALA A 76 -1.60 5.45 8.39
CA ALA A 76 -0.96 4.89 9.58
C ALA A 76 0.31 5.69 9.88
N ARG A 77 0.49 6.08 11.14
CA ARG A 77 1.71 6.76 11.61
C ARG A 77 2.14 6.27 12.98
N VAL A 78 3.44 6.28 13.22
CA VAL A 78 3.98 5.98 14.55
C VAL A 78 3.64 7.10 15.54
N LYS A 79 3.30 6.75 16.78
CA LYS A 79 3.10 7.70 17.88
C LYS A 79 3.74 7.14 19.15
N ALA A 80 4.54 7.96 19.83
CA ALA A 80 5.03 7.66 21.18
C ALA A 80 3.88 7.75 22.19
N ARG A 81 3.87 6.82 23.13
CA ARG A 81 3.05 6.87 24.35
C ARG A 81 3.85 7.48 25.50
N LEU A 82 3.20 7.64 26.65
CA LEU A 82 3.82 8.21 27.86
C LEU A 82 4.71 7.20 28.58
N ASP A 83 4.50 5.91 28.33
CA ASP A 83 5.26 4.77 28.88
C ASP A 83 6.47 4.40 27.99
N ASP A 84 6.95 5.33 27.17
CA ASP A 84 8.02 5.15 26.18
C ASP A 84 7.77 4.03 25.14
N SER A 85 6.56 3.48 25.07
CA SER A 85 6.16 2.54 24.04
C SER A 85 5.69 3.24 22.76
N TRP A 86 5.66 2.50 21.66
CA TRP A 86 5.28 3.00 20.34
C TRP A 86 4.03 2.32 19.83
N VAL A 87 3.14 3.08 19.19
CA VAL A 87 1.95 2.55 18.54
C VAL A 87 1.74 3.09 17.14
N LEU A 88 1.10 2.29 16.30
CA LEU A 88 0.56 2.76 15.03
C LEU A 88 -0.80 3.43 15.27
N ARG A 89 -0.84 4.75 15.12
CA ARG A 89 -2.09 5.50 15.07
C ARG A 89 -2.62 5.49 13.64
N VAL A 90 -3.76 4.83 13.46
CA VAL A 90 -4.47 4.78 12.19
C VAL A 90 -5.54 5.87 12.16
N LYS A 91 -5.63 6.59 11.03
CA LYS A 91 -6.71 7.52 10.71
C LYS A 91 -7.30 7.14 9.37
N VAL A 92 -8.59 6.83 9.36
CA VAL A 92 -9.37 6.63 8.15
C VAL A 92 -10.01 7.97 7.74
N SER A 93 -10.13 8.20 6.44
CA SER A 93 -10.78 9.39 5.88
C SER A 93 -11.34 9.09 4.50
N GLY A 94 -12.41 9.80 4.12
CA GLY A 94 -13.14 9.54 2.89
C GLY A 94 -14.00 8.28 3.00
N SER A 95 -14.67 7.96 1.90
CA SER A 95 -15.55 6.80 1.78
C SER A 95 -15.36 6.12 0.44
N HIS A 96 -15.68 4.83 0.41
CA HIS A 96 -15.79 4.09 -0.84
C HIS A 96 -17.06 4.51 -1.57
N ASN A 97 -16.94 4.73 -2.88
CA ASN A 97 -18.03 5.08 -3.79
C ASN A 97 -18.21 4.02 -4.89
N HIS A 98 -17.75 2.81 -4.60
CA HIS A 98 -17.80 1.64 -5.44
C HIS A 98 -17.95 0.43 -4.52
N ASP A 99 -18.39 -0.69 -5.09
CA ASP A 99 -18.59 -1.90 -4.31
C ASP A 99 -17.27 -2.44 -3.76
N LEU A 100 -17.34 -2.94 -2.53
CA LEU A 100 -16.30 -3.70 -1.86
C LEU A 100 -16.79 -5.14 -1.77
N ASN A 101 -16.43 -5.95 -2.75
CA ASN A 101 -16.77 -7.36 -2.74
C ASN A 101 -15.51 -8.21 -2.95
N GLU A 102 -15.54 -9.43 -2.42
CA GLU A 102 -14.41 -10.36 -2.49
C GLU A 102 -14.09 -10.74 -3.93
N HIS A 103 -15.11 -10.90 -4.77
CA HIS A 103 -14.93 -11.22 -6.19
C HIS A 103 -14.09 -10.17 -6.94
N VAL A 104 -14.39 -8.88 -6.74
CA VAL A 104 -13.66 -7.72 -7.28
C VAL A 104 -12.24 -7.69 -6.70
N TRP A 105 -12.07 -8.07 -5.44
CA TRP A 105 -10.74 -8.20 -4.83
C TRP A 105 -9.90 -9.29 -5.52
N GLU A 106 -10.47 -10.47 -5.77
CA GLU A 106 -9.79 -11.57 -6.45
C GLU A 106 -9.48 -11.26 -7.91
N GLU A 107 -10.35 -10.48 -8.57
CA GLU A 107 -10.12 -9.95 -9.90
C GLU A 107 -8.99 -8.91 -9.98
N TYR A 108 -8.37 -8.44 -8.90
CA TYR A 108 -7.20 -7.59 -9.09
C TYR A 108 -6.02 -8.39 -9.68
N TRP A 109 -5.33 -7.83 -10.67
CA TRP A 109 -4.18 -8.46 -11.34
C TRP A 109 -3.16 -9.07 -10.35
N GLY A 110 -2.82 -8.34 -9.28
CA GLY A 110 -1.87 -8.81 -8.26
C GLY A 110 -2.38 -9.97 -7.41
N ASN A 111 -3.69 -10.22 -7.42
CA ASN A 111 -4.34 -11.33 -6.75
C ASN A 111 -4.61 -12.51 -7.69
N ARG A 112 -4.73 -12.26 -9.00
CA ARG A 112 -4.78 -13.29 -10.06
C ARG A 112 -3.43 -13.97 -10.35
N THR A 113 -2.34 -13.50 -9.75
CA THR A 113 -1.00 -14.07 -9.97
C THR A 113 -0.78 -15.25 -9.04
N VAL A 114 -0.23 -16.35 -9.57
CA VAL A 114 0.16 -17.53 -8.78
C VAL A 114 1.32 -17.14 -7.83
N LYS A 115 1.03 -17.08 -6.53
CA LYS A 115 1.98 -16.62 -5.51
C LYS A 115 2.88 -17.74 -4.97
N TYR A 116 2.47 -18.99 -5.09
CA TYR A 116 3.20 -20.13 -4.53
C TYR A 116 4.31 -20.58 -5.47
N ALA A 117 5.53 -20.69 -4.94
CA ALA A 117 6.70 -21.13 -5.70
C ALA A 117 6.50 -22.53 -6.30
N SER A 118 5.84 -23.44 -5.56
CA SER A 118 5.48 -24.78 -6.04
C SER A 118 4.58 -24.71 -7.28
N SER A 119 3.52 -23.91 -7.23
CA SER A 119 2.62 -23.71 -8.37
C SER A 119 3.30 -23.04 -9.57
N GLN A 120 4.32 -22.20 -9.36
CA GLN A 120 5.12 -21.66 -10.46
C GLN A 120 6.02 -22.73 -11.11
N GLN A 121 6.61 -23.62 -10.30
CA GLN A 121 7.37 -24.77 -10.81
C GLN A 121 6.48 -25.72 -11.62
N ASP A 122 5.27 -26.02 -11.13
CA ASP A 122 4.31 -26.86 -11.86
C ASP A 122 3.92 -26.26 -13.21
N VAL A 123 3.68 -24.94 -13.25
CA VAL A 123 3.38 -24.21 -14.49
C VAL A 123 4.52 -24.35 -15.49
N GLU A 124 5.77 -24.21 -15.04
CA GLU A 124 6.94 -24.37 -15.91
C GLU A 124 7.04 -25.80 -16.46
N VAL A 125 6.84 -26.81 -15.61
CA VAL A 125 6.85 -28.22 -16.00
C VAL A 125 5.75 -28.51 -17.03
N LEU A 126 4.51 -28.10 -16.75
CA LEU A 126 3.38 -28.33 -17.65
C LEU A 126 3.55 -27.60 -18.98
N ARG A 127 4.09 -26.37 -18.97
CA ARG A 127 4.42 -25.64 -20.20
C ARG A 127 5.47 -26.38 -21.03
N LYS A 128 6.54 -26.88 -20.41
CA LYS A 128 7.58 -27.68 -21.09
C LYS A 128 7.02 -28.99 -21.65
N ALA A 129 6.04 -29.58 -20.97
CA ALA A 129 5.34 -30.78 -21.44
C ALA A 129 4.32 -30.51 -22.56
N GLY A 130 4.19 -29.26 -23.03
CA GLY A 130 3.28 -28.90 -24.12
C GLY A 130 1.83 -28.73 -23.69
N ALA A 131 1.55 -28.62 -22.40
CA ALA A 131 0.19 -28.38 -21.92
C ALA A 131 -0.34 -27.03 -22.44
N THR A 132 -1.60 -27.01 -22.86
CA THR A 132 -2.26 -25.78 -23.28
C THR A 132 -2.48 -24.85 -22.08
N ALA A 133 -2.56 -23.54 -22.33
CA ALA A 133 -2.85 -22.56 -21.28
C ALA A 133 -4.14 -22.89 -20.50
N LYS A 134 -5.16 -23.45 -21.19
CA LYS A 134 -6.41 -23.90 -20.57
C LYS A 134 -6.17 -25.07 -19.61
N GLY A 135 -5.35 -26.06 -20.01
CA GLY A 135 -4.99 -27.20 -19.16
C GLY A 135 -4.18 -26.80 -17.94
N ILE A 136 -3.21 -25.89 -18.10
CA ILE A 136 -2.43 -25.35 -16.98
C ILE A 136 -3.34 -24.61 -15.99
N LEU A 137 -4.26 -23.79 -16.50
CA LEU A 137 -5.22 -23.09 -15.65
C LEU A 137 -6.11 -24.06 -14.88
N GLN A 138 -6.63 -25.09 -15.54
CA GLN A 138 -7.46 -26.10 -14.89
C GLN A 138 -6.71 -26.82 -13.76
N TYR A 139 -5.48 -27.28 -14.02
CA TYR A 139 -4.62 -27.90 -13.01
C TYR A 139 -4.42 -27.01 -11.79
N LEU A 140 -4.14 -25.72 -12.01
CA LEU A 140 -3.95 -24.77 -10.92
C LEU A 140 -5.23 -24.60 -10.08
N ARG A 141 -6.41 -24.59 -10.71
CA ARG A 141 -7.69 -24.48 -10.01
C ARG A 141 -7.96 -25.70 -9.13
N GLU A 142 -7.77 -26.89 -9.68
CA GLU A 142 -7.95 -28.16 -8.98
C GLU A 142 -7.00 -28.27 -7.77
N ARG A 143 -5.74 -27.83 -7.92
CA ARG A 143 -4.73 -27.90 -6.86
C ARG A 143 -4.89 -26.81 -5.79
N THR A 144 -5.43 -25.64 -6.14
CA THR A 144 -5.49 -24.49 -5.22
C THR A 144 -6.88 -24.25 -4.63
N GLY A 145 -7.91 -24.94 -5.13
CA GLY A 145 -9.30 -24.75 -4.70
C GLY A 145 -9.89 -23.38 -5.07
N LYS A 146 -9.31 -22.73 -6.10
CA LYS A 146 -9.69 -21.40 -6.60
C LYS A 146 -10.08 -21.45 -8.06
#